data_AF-A0A957ZJ53-F1
#
_entry.id   AF-A0A957ZJ53-F1
#
_cell.length_a   1.000
_cell.length_b   1.000
_cell.length_c   1.000
_cell.angle_alpha   90.00
_cell.angle_beta   90.00
_cell.angle_gamma   90.00
#
_symmetry.space_group_name_H-M   'P 1'
#
loop_
_entity.id
_entity.type
_entity.pdbx_description
1 polymer ?
#
loop_
_entity_poly.entity_id
_entity_poly.type
_entity_poly.pdbx_seq_one_letter_code
_entity_poly.pdbx_strand_id
1 'polypeptide(L)' 'SLGCSEDLTEAICLAHDLGHPPFGHVGEETLNHVMSEYDGFDHQRQTYRILTELEQRYPDHPGLN' A
#
# COMPACT_ATOMS: atom_id res chain seq x y z
N SER A 1 4.83 10.59 27.57
CA SER A 1 4.49 9.60 26.52
C SER A 1 2.97 9.52 26.42
N LEU A 2 2.41 9.47 25.21
CA LEU A 2 0.96 9.48 24.94
C LEU A 2 0.29 8.10 25.13
N GLY A 3 1.02 7.07 25.56
CA GLY A 3 0.50 5.72 25.76
C GLY A 3 0.35 4.88 24.48
N CYS A 4 0.76 5.42 23.32
CA CYS A 4 0.82 4.70 22.05
C CYS A 4 2.12 3.90 21.90
N SER A 5 2.08 2.82 21.11
CA SER A 5 3.30 2.14 20.67
C SER A 5 3.98 2.95 19.57
N GLU A 6 5.22 3.35 19.84
CA GLU A 6 6.04 4.13 18.91
C GLU A 6 6.40 3.28 17.68
N ASP A 7 6.87 2.06 17.88
CA ASP A 7 7.23 1.12 16.80
C ASP A 7 6.06 0.83 15.85
N LEU A 8 4.85 0.62 16.40
CA LEU A 8 3.66 0.42 15.58
C LEU A 8 3.33 1.66 14.75
N THR A 9 3.45 2.83 15.36
CA THR A 9 3.17 4.10 14.68
C THR A 9 4.20 4.34 13.57
N GLU A 10 5.47 4.12 13.85
CA GLU A 10 6.56 4.24 12.88
C GLU A 10 6.37 3.28 11.71
N ALA A 11 6.08 2.00 11.97
CA ALA A 11 5.85 1.00 10.93
C ALA A 11 4.68 1.40 9.99
N ILE A 12 3.57 1.90 10.56
CA ILE A 12 2.43 2.40 9.77
C ILE A 12 2.85 3.62 8.94
N CYS A 13 3.52 4.60 9.56
CA CYS A 13 3.96 5.82 8.86
C CYS A 13 4.93 5.50 7.71
N LEU A 14 5.81 4.52 7.87
CA LEU A 14 6.73 4.10 6.81
C LEU A 14 6.02 3.39 5.66
N ALA A 15 4.99 2.59 5.96
CA ALA A 15 4.35 1.74 4.96
C ALA A 15 3.16 2.39 4.22
N HIS A 16 2.50 3.41 4.79
CA HIS A 16 1.19 3.87 4.30
C HIS A 16 1.15 4.25 2.82
N ASP A 17 2.23 4.84 2.31
CA ASP A 17 2.31 5.39 0.95
C ASP A 17 2.93 4.45 -0.09
N LEU A 18 3.22 3.19 0.26
CA LEU A 18 3.86 2.26 -0.67
C LEU A 18 3.04 1.99 -1.93
N GLY A 19 1.71 2.10 -1.85
CA GLY A 19 0.78 1.89 -2.95
C GLY A 19 0.57 3.10 -3.85
N HIS A 20 1.19 4.25 -3.58
CA HIS A 20 1.02 5.43 -4.43
C HIS A 20 1.54 5.17 -5.85
N PRO A 21 0.72 5.43 -6.89
CA PRO A 21 1.18 5.33 -8.26
C PRO A 21 2.11 6.50 -8.60
N PRO A 22 2.88 6.40 -9.70
CA PRO A 22 3.63 7.54 -10.23
C PRO A 22 2.74 8.77 -10.41
N PHE A 23 3.31 9.97 -10.24
CA PHE A 23 2.62 11.27 -10.39
C PHE A 23 1.60 11.60 -9.28
N GLY A 24 1.61 10.89 -8.15
CA GLY A 24 0.80 11.24 -6.96
C GLY A 24 -0.70 11.17 -7.26
N HIS A 25 -1.47 12.13 -6.73
CA HIS A 25 -2.94 12.14 -6.86
C HIS A 25 -3.42 12.08 -8.32
N VAL A 26 -2.73 12.75 -9.25
CA VAL A 26 -3.11 12.72 -10.68
C VAL A 26 -2.95 11.31 -11.24
N GLY A 27 -1.89 10.60 -10.84
CA GLY A 27 -1.68 9.21 -11.20
C GLY A 27 -2.76 8.30 -10.63
N GLU A 28 -3.14 8.51 -9.37
CA GLU A 28 -4.19 7.76 -8.70
C GLU A 28 -5.56 7.98 -9.36
N GLU A 29 -5.97 9.22 -9.59
CA GLU A 29 -7.23 9.55 -10.27
C GLU A 29 -7.29 8.94 -11.67
N THR A 30 -6.19 9.05 -12.43
CA THR A 30 -6.08 8.48 -13.77
C THR A 30 -6.19 6.95 -13.73
N LEU A 31 -5.44 6.32 -12.81
CA LEU A 31 -5.42 4.87 -12.68
C LEU A 31 -6.78 4.32 -12.22
N ASN A 32 -7.44 5.02 -11.29
CA ASN A 32 -8.78 4.68 -10.82
C ASN A 32 -9.80 4.76 -11.95
N HIS A 33 -9.71 5.79 -12.81
CA HIS A 33 -10.59 5.92 -13.96
C HIS A 33 -10.41 4.78 -14.99
N VAL A 34 -9.17 4.48 -15.38
CA VAL A 34 -8.91 3.42 -16.37
C VAL A 34 -9.15 2.01 -15.84
N MET A 35 -9.11 1.83 -14.52
CA MET A 35 -9.41 0.57 -13.84
C MET A 35 -10.89 0.45 -13.42
N SER A 36 -11.78 1.32 -13.89
CA SER A 36 -13.18 1.34 -13.47
C SER A 36 -13.96 0.04 -13.75
N GLU A 37 -13.57 -0.73 -14.77
CA GLU A 37 -14.14 -2.07 -15.04
C GLU A 37 -13.62 -3.17 -14.10
N TYR A 38 -12.62 -2.84 -13.27
CA TYR A 38 -11.92 -3.74 -12.33
C TYR A 38 -12.00 -3.24 -10.89
N ASP A 39 -13.13 -2.62 -10.51
CA ASP A 39 -13.37 -2.01 -9.18
C ASP A 39 -12.52 -0.77 -8.86
N GLY A 40 -11.84 -0.19 -9.85
CA GLY A 40 -11.04 1.02 -9.72
C GLY A 40 -9.66 0.79 -9.10
N PHE A 41 -9.06 1.86 -8.60
CA PHE A 41 -7.75 1.87 -7.95
C PHE A 41 -7.79 2.77 -6.71
N ASP A 42 -7.14 2.32 -5.64
CA ASP A 42 -6.97 3.04 -4.39
C ASP A 42 -5.59 2.71 -3.82
N HIS A 43 -4.79 3.72 -3.50
CA HIS A 43 -3.42 3.53 -3.05
C HIS A 43 -3.34 2.73 -1.74
N GLN A 44 -4.32 2.83 -0.83
CA GLN A 44 -4.30 2.09 0.43
C GLN A 44 -4.54 0.59 0.19
N ARG A 45 -5.47 0.23 -0.69
CA ARG A 45 -5.67 -1.15 -1.14
C ARG A 45 -4.41 -1.68 -1.83
N GLN A 46 -3.74 -0.85 -2.61
CA GLN A 46 -2.49 -1.22 -3.25
C GLN A 46 -1.34 -1.38 -2.24
N THR A 47 -1.23 -0.51 -1.23
CA THR A 47 -0.29 -0.67 -0.11
C THR A 47 -0.50 -2.01 0.57
N TYR A 48 -1.75 -2.36 0.91
CA TYR A 48 -2.08 -3.64 1.51
C TYR A 48 -1.65 -4.80 0.62
N ARG A 49 -2.02 -4.78 -0.68
CA ARG A 49 -1.66 -5.81 -1.65
C ARG A 49 -0.15 -5.96 -1.82
N ILE A 50 0.62 -4.87 -1.78
CA ILE A 50 2.09 -4.93 -1.82
C ILE A 50 2.63 -5.72 -0.63
N LEU A 51 2.16 -5.40 0.58
CA LEU A 51 2.65 -5.99 1.82
C LEU A 51 2.22 -7.44 2.00
N THR A 52 1.06 -7.85 1.48
CA THR A 52 0.50 -9.19 1.71
C THR A 52 0.67 -10.14 0.54
N GLU A 53 0.88 -9.63 -0.68
CA GLU A 53 0.87 -10.47 -1.88
C GLU A 53 2.06 -10.23 -2.83
N LEU A 54 2.37 -8.97 -3.16
CA LEU A 54 3.29 -8.66 -4.27
C LEU A 54 4.77 -8.71 -3.89
N GLU A 55 5.14 -8.28 -2.70
CA GLU A 55 6.52 -8.42 -2.24
C GLU A 55 6.87 -9.90 -2.05
N GLN A 56 8.04 -10.30 -2.55
CA GLN A 56 8.54 -11.67 -2.46
C GLN A 56 9.95 -11.64 -1.88
N ARG A 57 10.01 -11.38 -0.57
CA ARG A 57 11.27 -11.33 0.18
C ARG A 57 11.61 -12.66 0.84
N TYR A 58 10.62 -13.52 1.01
CA TYR A 58 10.75 -14.84 1.62
C TYR A 58 10.27 -15.91 0.62
N PRO A 59 10.98 -17.04 0.52
CA PRO A 59 10.64 -18.10 -0.45
C PRO A 59 9.38 -18.87 -0.06
N ASP A 60 9.00 -18.87 1.23
CA ASP A 60 8.00 -19.77 1.77
C ASP A 60 6.57 -19.21 1.77
N HIS A 61 6.41 -17.90 1.57
CA HIS A 61 5.10 -17.24 1.51
C HIS A 61 5.17 -15.92 0.72
N PRO A 62 4.05 -15.49 0.12
CA PRO A 62 3.94 -14.15 -0.47
C PRO A 62 3.89 -13.07 0.63
N GLY A 63 4.17 -11.83 0.23
CA GLY A 63 4.17 -10.67 1.12
C GLY A 63 5.36 -10.60 2.07
N LEU A 64 5.22 -9.79 3.11
CA LEU A 64 6.24 -9.51 4.13
C LEU A 64 5.94 -10.14 5.49
N ASN A 65 5.07 -11.17 5.51
CA ASN A 65 4.64 -11.88 6.72
C ASN A 65 5.64 -12.95 7.18
#